data_AF-A0A5J4PCV7-F1
#
_entry.id   AF-A0A5J4PCV7-F1
#
_cell.length_a   1.000
_cell.length_b   1.000
_cell.length_c   1.000
_cell.angle_alpha   90.00
_cell.angle_beta   90.00
_cell.angle_gamma   90.00
#
_symmetry.space_group_name_H-M   'P 1'
#
loop_
_entity.id
_entity.type
_entity.pdbx_description
1 polymer ?
#
loop_
_entity_poly.entity_id
_entity_poly.type
_entity_poly.pdbx_seq_one_letter_code
_entity_poly.pdbx_strand_id
1 'polypeptide(L)'
;MELQVIQSKIYQIRGCRVIMFELTENELRELVTNCDRFPKSLKHSSVKPTVFTEQGVAMLSSVLRSDIAIEVNIQIMRAFVTLRQFALGYAELKQQ
;
A
#
# COMPACT_ATOMS: atom_id res chain seq x y z
N MET A 1 -8.36 17.26 -3.08
CA MET A 1 -8.68 15.85 -2.83
C MET A 1 -8.20 15.53 -1.43
N GLU A 2 -9.16 15.53 -0.52
CA GLU A 2 -9.00 15.97 0.86
C GLU A 2 -8.16 15.04 1.73
N LEU A 3 -7.36 15.66 2.61
CA LEU A 3 -6.69 15.06 3.76
C LEU A 3 -7.65 14.29 4.69
N GLN A 4 -8.97 14.38 4.48
CA GLN A 4 -10.00 13.65 5.23
C GLN A 4 -10.10 12.15 4.89
N VAL A 5 -9.63 11.68 3.73
CA VAL A 5 -9.55 10.24 3.44
C VAL A 5 -8.43 9.56 4.27
N ILE A 6 -7.47 10.36 4.74
CA ILE A 6 -6.36 9.94 5.63
C ILE A 6 -6.73 10.17 7.11
N GLN A 7 -8.00 9.97 7.49
CA GLN A 7 -8.34 9.66 8.89
C GLN A 7 -7.97 8.19 9.17
N SER A 8 -6.69 7.90 8.96
CA SER A 8 -6.06 6.59 8.94
C SER A 8 -6.39 5.77 10.17
N LYS A 9 -6.91 4.56 9.95
CA LYS A 9 -6.95 3.52 10.97
C LYS A 9 -5.49 3.19 11.33
N ILE A 10 -5.08 3.55 12.55
CA ILE A 10 -3.77 3.19 13.11
C ILE A 10 -3.89 1.78 13.68
N TYR A 11 -3.00 0.89 13.28
CA TYR A 11 -2.97 -0.49 13.73
C TYR A 11 -1.67 -0.78 14.49
N GLN A 12 -1.71 -1.72 15.43
CA GLN A 12 -0.54 -2.14 16.19
C GLN A 12 -0.07 -3.51 15.71
N ILE A 13 1.15 -3.56 15.17
CA ILE A 13 1.81 -4.80 14.74
C ILE A 13 3.08 -4.97 15.56
N ARG A 14 3.15 -6.05 16.35
CA ARG A 14 4.31 -6.39 17.21
C ARG A 14 4.82 -5.23 18.09
N GLY A 15 3.92 -4.38 18.57
CA GLY A 15 4.27 -3.21 19.41
C GLY A 15 4.56 -1.92 18.64
N CYS A 16 4.66 -1.96 17.31
CA CYS A 16 4.80 -0.78 16.48
C CYS A 16 3.45 -0.35 15.91
N ARG A 17 3.26 0.96 15.77
CA ARG A 17 2.09 1.54 15.13
C ARG A 17 2.35 1.66 13.64
N VAL A 18 1.37 1.26 12.83
CA VAL A 18 1.42 1.36 11.37
C VAL A 18 0.12 1.96 10.85
N ILE A 19 0.21 2.64 9.71
CA ILE A 19 -0.93 3.22 9.02
C ILE A 19 -1.35 2.28 7.89
N MET A 20 -2.63 1.91 7.88
CA MET A 20 -3.23 1.10 6.83
C MET A 20 -4.59 1.67 6.45
N PHE A 21 -5.11 1.27 5.29
CA PHE A 21 -6.44 1.61 4.81
C PHE A 21 -7.14 0.39 4.21
N GLU A 22 -8.47 0.42 4.16
CA GLU A 22 -9.27 -0.66 3.56
C GLU A 22 -9.53 -0.35 2.08
N LEU A 23 -9.37 -1.37 1.24
CA LEU A 23 -9.66 -1.24 -0.19
C LEU A 23 -11.15 -1.02 -0.47
N THR A 24 -11.44 -0.31 -1.54
CA THR A 24 -12.80 -0.26 -2.12
C THR A 24 -13.14 -1.58 -2.81
N GLU A 25 -14.44 -1.80 -3.09
CA GLU A 25 -14.90 -2.98 -3.84
C GLU A 25 -14.30 -3.06 -5.24
N ASN A 26 -14.11 -1.91 -5.90
CA ASN A 26 -13.51 -1.85 -7.23
C ASN A 26 -12.04 -2.22 -7.19
N GLU A 27 -11.27 -1.64 -6.26
CA GLU A 27 -9.84 -1.96 -6.08
C GLU A 27 -9.63 -3.43 -5.70
N LEU A 28 -10.53 -4.00 -4.88
CA LEU A 28 -10.48 -5.42 -4.55
C LEU A 28 -10.67 -6.31 -5.78
N ARG A 29 -11.65 -5.98 -6.65
CA ARG A 29 -11.87 -6.72 -7.90
C ARG A 29 -10.66 -6.65 -8.83
N GLU A 30 -10.06 -5.47 -8.98
CA GLU A 30 -8.85 -5.29 -9.77
C GLU A 30 -7.67 -6.08 -9.19
N LEU A 31 -7.49 -6.02 -7.87
CA LEU A 31 -6.45 -6.78 -7.17
C LEU A 31 -6.60 -8.29 -7.41
N VAL A 32 -7.80 -8.84 -7.20
CA VAL A 32 -8.08 -10.28 -7.43
C VAL A 32 -7.84 -10.66 -8.89
N THR A 33 -8.18 -9.78 -9.84
CA THR A 33 -7.95 -10.00 -11.28
C THR A 33 -6.46 -10.04 -11.61
N ASN A 34 -5.69 -9.08 -11.10
CA ASN A 34 -4.26 -8.97 -11.37
C ASN A 34 -3.43 -10.02 -10.60
N CYS A 35 -3.93 -10.47 -9.45
CA CYS A 35 -3.25 -11.42 -8.57
C CYS A 35 -4.06 -12.72 -8.43
N ASP A 36 -4.25 -13.43 -9.54
CA ASP A 36 -5.06 -14.66 -9.59
C ASP A 36 -4.48 -15.83 -8.77
N ARG A 37 -3.29 -15.68 -8.19
CA ARG A 37 -2.67 -16.70 -7.32
C ARG A 37 -3.16 -16.66 -5.86
N PHE A 38 -4.08 -15.75 -5.52
CA PHE A 38 -4.61 -15.69 -4.16
C PHE A 38 -5.39 -16.96 -3.77
N PRO A 39 -5.36 -17.36 -2.49
CA PRO A 39 -6.15 -18.48 -2.01
C PRO A 39 -7.65 -18.20 -2.24
N LYS A 40 -8.44 -19.26 -2.49
CA LYS A 40 -9.88 -19.16 -2.80
C LYS A 40 -10.67 -18.36 -1.77
N SER A 41 -10.22 -18.37 -0.51
CA SER A 41 -10.79 -17.57 0.57
C SER A 41 -10.72 -16.07 0.32
N LEU A 42 -9.62 -15.57 -0.26
CA LEU A 42 -9.46 -14.14 -0.56
C LEU A 42 -10.19 -13.75 -1.86
N LYS A 43 -10.24 -14.65 -2.85
CA LYS A 43 -10.91 -14.40 -4.15
C LYS A 43 -12.41 -14.14 -4.04
N HIS A 44 -13.06 -14.77 -3.04
CA HIS A 44 -14.49 -14.64 -2.77
C HIS A 44 -14.76 -14.08 -1.37
N SER A 45 -13.76 -13.48 -0.74
CA SER A 45 -13.92 -12.87 0.58
C SER A 45 -14.91 -11.71 0.49
N SER A 46 -15.96 -11.75 1.30
CA SER A 46 -16.83 -10.58 1.53
C SER A 46 -16.15 -9.52 2.40
N VAL A 47 -14.98 -9.81 2.97
CA VAL A 47 -14.21 -8.91 3.81
C VAL A 47 -13.14 -8.22 2.97
N LYS A 48 -13.17 -6.87 2.99
CA LYS A 48 -12.18 -6.03 2.33
C LYS A 48 -10.83 -6.14 3.04
N PRO A 49 -9.73 -6.40 2.32
CA PRO A 49 -8.41 -6.43 2.93
C PRO A 49 -7.98 -5.02 3.33
N THR A 50 -7.26 -4.94 4.44
CA THR A 50 -6.55 -3.74 4.86
C THR A 50 -5.14 -3.78 4.29
N VAL A 51 -4.70 -2.70 3.63
CA VAL A 51 -3.40 -2.60 2.96
C VAL A 51 -2.61 -1.41 3.48
N PHE A 52 -1.28 -1.47 3.38
CA PHE A 52 -0.39 -0.40 3.84
C PHE A 52 -0.40 0.79 2.87
N THR A 53 -0.30 2.00 3.43
CA THR A 53 0.08 3.19 2.65
C THR A 53 1.59 3.21 2.45
N GLU A 54 2.10 4.08 1.57
CA GLU A 54 3.55 4.33 1.41
C GLU A 54 4.22 4.61 2.77
N GLN A 55 3.62 5.48 3.58
CA GLN A 55 4.11 5.80 4.92
C GLN A 55 3.98 4.60 5.87
N GLY A 56 2.89 3.83 5.75
CA GLY A 56 2.68 2.60 6.51
C GLY A 56 3.75 1.54 6.25
N VAL A 57 4.17 1.37 4.99
CA VAL A 57 5.28 0.49 4.63
C VAL A 57 6.59 1.00 5.24
N ALA A 58 6.87 2.31 5.14
CA ALA A 58 8.06 2.88 5.78
C ALA A 58 8.10 2.62 7.30
N MET A 59 6.95 2.63 7.98
CA MET A 59 6.84 2.33 9.41
C MET A 59 7.15 0.85 9.75
N LEU A 60 6.99 -0.09 8.80
CA LEU A 60 7.37 -1.50 8.98
C LEU A 60 8.88 -1.70 9.12
N SER A 61 9.71 -0.75 8.70
CA SER A 61 11.17 -0.79 8.95
C SER A 61 11.50 -0.93 10.44
N SER A 62 10.64 -0.45 11.34
CA SER A 62 10.81 -0.60 12.78
C SER A 62 10.43 -2.00 13.31
N VAL A 63 9.59 -2.72 12.57
CA VAL A 63 9.07 -4.05 12.92
C VAL A 63 9.98 -5.15 12.37
N LEU A 64 10.48 -4.98 11.15
CA LEU A 64 11.28 -5.96 10.45
C LEU A 64 12.77 -5.68 10.67
N ARG A 65 13.46 -6.58 11.39
CA ARG A 65 14.86 -6.39 11.82
C ARG A 65 15.90 -7.23 11.04
N SER A 66 15.49 -7.88 9.96
CA SER A 66 16.39 -8.70 9.14
C SER A 66 17.01 -7.85 8.03
N ASP A 67 18.28 -8.11 7.69
CA ASP A 67 18.98 -7.41 6.60
C ASP A 67 18.22 -7.48 5.27
N ILE A 68 17.63 -8.65 4.97
CA ILE A 68 16.78 -8.85 3.78
C ILE A 68 15.57 -7.92 3.82
N ALA A 69 14.93 -7.78 4.98
CA ALA A 69 13.74 -6.95 5.12
C ALA A 69 14.06 -5.46 5.05
N ILE A 70 15.22 -5.04 5.55
CA ILE A 70 15.72 -3.66 5.43
C ILE A 70 15.93 -3.32 3.94
N GLU A 71 16.62 -4.19 3.21
CA GLU A 71 16.89 -3.99 1.78
C GLU A 71 15.60 -3.94 0.95
N VAL A 72 14.68 -4.88 1.18
CA VAL A 72 13.37 -4.89 0.51
C VAL A 72 12.58 -3.62 0.80
N ASN A 73 12.59 -3.14 2.05
CA ASN A 73 11.91 -1.88 2.41
C ASN A 73 12.50 -0.68 1.64
N ILE A 74 13.83 -0.60 1.51
CA ILE A 74 14.48 0.46 0.72
C ILE A 74 14.04 0.40 -0.75
N GLN A 75 13.99 -0.81 -1.34
CA GLN A 75 13.56 -0.99 -2.74
C GLN A 75 12.09 -0.59 -2.95
N ILE A 76 11.20 -0.96 -2.03
CA ILE A 76 9.79 -0.58 -2.09
C ILE A 76 9.65 0.96 -2.04
N MET A 77 10.36 1.63 -1.13
CA MET A 77 10.32 3.09 -1.03
C MET A 77 10.83 3.77 -2.31
N ARG A 78 11.93 3.25 -2.91
CA ARG A 78 12.43 3.74 -4.20
C ARG A 78 11.40 3.60 -5.31
N ALA A 79 10.70 2.46 -5.37
CA ALA A 79 9.65 2.24 -6.35
C ALA A 79 8.50 3.25 -6.20
N PHE A 80 8.06 3.52 -4.97
CA PHE A 80 7.01 4.53 -4.72
C PHE A 80 7.41 5.95 -5.12
N VAL A 81 8.65 6.36 -4.82
CA VAL A 81 9.17 7.68 -5.24
C VAL A 81 9.16 7.79 -6.77
N THR A 82 9.65 6.77 -7.46
CA THR A 82 9.67 6.71 -8.92
C THR A 82 8.25 6.75 -9.51
N LEU A 83 7.31 5.98 -8.96
CA LEU A 83 5.90 5.98 -9.39
C LEU A 83 5.27 7.37 -9.23
N ARG A 84 5.54 8.07 -8.12
CA ARG A 84 5.06 9.43 -7.90
C ARG A 84 5.65 10.41 -8.92
N GLN A 85 6.94 10.31 -9.22
CA GLN A 85 7.58 11.14 -10.24
C GLN A 85 6.96 10.91 -11.62
N PHE A 86 6.71 9.65 -11.99
CA PHE A 86 5.98 9.33 -13.22
C PHE A 86 4.58 9.94 -13.23
N ALA A 87 3.80 9.75 -12.17
CA ALA A 87 2.44 10.29 -12.09
C ALA A 87 2.39 11.83 -12.22
N LEU A 88 3.37 12.53 -11.64
CA LEU A 88 3.50 13.99 -11.78
C LEU A 88 3.91 14.41 -13.18
N GLY A 89 4.88 13.73 -13.80
CA GLY A 89 5.28 14.00 -15.19
C GLY A 89 4.13 13.79 -16.19
N TYR A 90 3.29 12.77 -15.99
CA TYR A 90 2.07 12.59 -16.79
C TYR A 90 1.02 13.69 -16.56
N ALA A 91 0.93 14.25 -15.35
CA ALA A 91 0.01 15.33 -15.05
C ALA A 91 0.39 16.63 -15.77
N GLU A 92 1.69 16.90 -15.93
CA GLU A 92 2.21 18.04 -16.71
C GLU A 92 1.93 17.87 -18.21
N LEU A 93 2.14 16.66 -18.75
CA LEU A 93 1.86 16.34 -20.16
C LEU A 93 0.37 16.41 -20.52
N LYS A 94 -0.53 16.11 -19.58
CA LYS A 94 -1.98 16.14 -19.80
C LYS A 94 -2.57 17.57 -19.78
N GLN A 95 -1.80 18.57 -19.35
CA GLN A 95 -2.23 19.97 -19.30
C GLN A 95 -1.85 20.78 -20.56
N GLN A 96 -1.08 20.18 -21.48
CA GLN A 96 -0.84 20.71 -22.84
C GLN A 96 -1.84 20.14 -23.84
#